data_AF-A0A7W4HF96-F1
#
_entry.id   AF-A0A7W4HF96-F1
#
_cell.length_a   1.000
_cell.length_b   1.000
_cell.length_c   1.000
_cell.angle_alpha   90.00
_cell.angle_beta   90.00
_cell.angle_gamma   90.00
#
_symmetry.space_group_name_H-M   'P 1'
#
loop_
_entity.id
_entity.type
_entity.pdbx_description
1 polymer ?
#
loop_
_entity_poly.entity_id
_entity_poly.type
_entity_poly.pdbx_seq_one_letter_code
_entity_poly.pdbx_strand_id
1 'polypeptide(L)'
;MKNIFLSLGLASVLFSCSKQNNTVIVDNPTDKAISFEVDGKPYKMEPNSTQEIELENGNHTLKTPEGKEINFEKSEWQSGSILNPTNSEYVLYTEAYTEIPFEQNRMYKMMFKNVKIDGKTYYAPIEITGGYYIPHRDGAPWKFGLDEDFTETIDIQNYKEGSTYNLMIAKIYRKKDFAKKHAGEVVEDDVTE
;
A
#
# COMPACT_ATOMS: atom_id res chain seq x y z
N MET A 1 12.33 46.29 -4.27
CA MET A 1 12.75 46.70 -2.91
C MET A 1 11.59 46.48 -1.97
N LYS A 2 11.70 45.54 -1.03
CA LYS A 2 10.69 45.30 0.01
C LYS A 2 11.38 44.96 1.31
N ASN A 3 10.89 45.58 2.39
CA ASN A 3 11.47 45.60 3.72
C ASN A 3 11.12 44.36 4.53
N ILE A 4 11.99 44.05 5.49
CA ILE A 4 11.86 43.00 6.50
C ILE A 4 11.18 43.60 7.74
N PHE A 5 10.20 42.88 8.30
CA PHE A 5 9.73 43.09 9.67
C PHE A 5 10.18 41.90 10.53
N LEU A 6 10.83 42.22 11.66
CA LEU A 6 11.28 41.25 12.66
C LEU A 6 10.26 41.25 13.81
N SER A 7 9.55 40.15 14.03
CA SER A 7 8.72 39.95 15.22
C SER A 7 9.43 38.99 16.19
N LEU A 8 9.68 39.48 17.41
CA LEU A 8 10.20 38.71 18.53
C LEU A 8 9.10 37.76 19.03
N GLY A 9 9.25 36.45 18.79
CA GLY A 9 8.30 35.42 19.20
C GLY A 9 8.74 34.70 20.48
N LEU A 10 7.91 34.80 21.51
CA LEU A 10 8.01 34.18 22.82
C LEU A 10 8.12 32.65 22.71
N ALA A 11 9.16 32.06 23.31
CA ALA A 11 9.37 30.60 23.32
C ALA A 11 8.29 29.91 24.16
N SER A 12 7.27 29.39 23.47
CA SER A 12 6.30 28.45 24.03
C SER A 12 6.86 27.06 23.85
N VAL A 13 7.15 26.38 24.96
CA VAL A 13 7.48 24.95 24.95
C VAL A 13 6.19 24.21 24.60
N LEU A 14 5.98 23.96 23.32
CA LEU A 14 4.95 23.03 22.87
C LEU A 14 5.45 21.62 23.22
N PHE A 15 4.88 21.02 24.27
CA PHE A 15 4.75 19.57 24.31
C PHE A 15 3.88 19.18 23.11
N SER A 16 4.52 18.98 21.96
CA SER A 16 3.89 18.28 20.85
C SER A 16 3.79 16.82 21.28
N CYS A 17 2.70 16.49 21.96
CA CYS A 17 2.19 15.13 21.90
C CYS A 17 1.73 14.97 20.45
N SER A 18 2.65 14.58 19.56
CA SER A 18 2.33 14.27 18.19
C SER A 18 1.28 13.17 18.25
N LYS A 19 0.03 13.49 17.93
CA LYS A 19 -1.06 12.51 17.87
C LYS A 19 -0.58 11.42 16.92
N GLN A 20 -0.25 10.25 17.45
CA GLN A 20 0.28 9.16 16.66
C GLN A 20 -0.81 8.77 15.67
N ASN A 21 -0.50 8.79 14.37
CA ASN A 21 -1.44 8.33 13.36
C ASN A 21 -1.59 6.81 13.53
N ASN A 22 -2.76 6.39 13.99
CA ASN A 22 -3.10 5.01 14.34
C ASN A 22 -4.09 4.41 13.34
N THR A 23 -4.23 5.05 12.16
CA THR A 23 -5.20 4.68 11.14
C THR A 23 -4.83 3.33 10.52
N VAL A 24 -5.81 2.43 10.45
CA VAL A 24 -5.76 1.16 9.73
C VAL A 24 -6.89 1.17 8.71
N ILE A 25 -6.56 0.80 7.47
CA ILE A 25 -7.51 0.70 6.36
C ILE A 25 -8.11 -0.70 6.42
N VAL A 26 -9.41 -0.81 6.64
CA VAL A 26 -10.12 -2.08 6.47
C VAL A 26 -10.62 -2.16 5.04
N ASP A 27 -10.34 -3.25 4.35
CA ASP A 27 -10.75 -3.47 2.96
C ASP A 27 -11.66 -4.69 2.83
N ASN A 28 -12.75 -4.52 2.06
CA ASN A 28 -13.57 -5.61 1.55
C ASN A 28 -13.48 -5.61 0.02
N PRO A 29 -12.53 -6.35 -0.58
CA PRO A 29 -12.38 -6.40 -2.03
C PRO A 29 -13.39 -7.34 -2.70
N THR A 30 -14.28 -7.98 -1.94
CA THR A 30 -15.21 -9.00 -2.46
C THR A 30 -16.52 -8.39 -2.95
N ASP A 31 -17.25 -9.16 -3.76
CA ASP A 31 -18.58 -8.78 -4.28
C ASP A 31 -19.73 -9.03 -3.29
N LYS A 32 -19.42 -9.31 -2.02
CA LYS A 32 -20.42 -9.58 -0.97
C LYS A 32 -20.23 -8.62 0.19
N ALA A 33 -21.34 -8.25 0.83
CA ALA A 33 -21.28 -7.58 2.12
C ALA A 33 -20.71 -8.57 3.16
N ILE A 34 -19.87 -8.06 4.05
CA ILE A 34 -19.25 -8.86 5.12
C ILE A 34 -19.56 -8.25 6.48
N SER A 35 -19.61 -9.12 7.50
CA SER A 35 -19.64 -8.74 8.91
C SER A 35 -18.46 -9.38 9.60
N PHE A 36 -17.77 -8.66 10.48
CA PHE A 36 -16.61 -9.15 11.22
C PHE A 36 -16.52 -8.41 12.56
N GLU A 37 -15.65 -8.85 13.45
CA GLU A 37 -15.39 -8.15 14.72
C GLU A 37 -13.91 -7.85 14.88
N VAL A 38 -13.57 -6.68 15.43
CA VAL A 38 -12.20 -6.35 15.88
C VAL A 38 -12.27 -6.03 17.36
N ASP A 39 -11.52 -6.77 18.17
CA ASP A 39 -11.53 -6.68 19.63
C ASP A 39 -12.95 -6.78 20.23
N GLY A 40 -13.79 -7.64 19.64
CA GLY A 40 -15.19 -7.85 20.01
C GLY A 40 -16.14 -6.73 19.57
N LYS A 41 -15.65 -5.67 18.93
CA LYS A 41 -16.49 -4.62 18.33
C LYS A 41 -16.96 -5.05 16.94
N PRO A 42 -18.27 -5.08 16.65
CA PRO A 42 -18.78 -5.51 15.36
C PRO A 42 -18.63 -4.42 14.29
N TYR A 43 -18.35 -4.86 13.07
CA TYR A 43 -18.27 -4.05 11.86
C TYR A 43 -19.06 -4.73 10.73
N LYS A 44 -19.57 -3.91 9.81
CA LYS A 44 -20.16 -4.35 8.56
C LYS A 44 -19.56 -3.52 7.42
N MET A 45 -19.21 -4.19 6.32
CA MET A 45 -18.74 -3.53 5.11
C MET A 45 -19.56 -3.96 3.92
N GLU A 46 -19.89 -2.99 3.07
CA GLU A 46 -20.54 -3.26 1.77
C GLU A 46 -19.51 -3.88 0.80
N PRO A 47 -19.95 -4.53 -0.28
CA PRO A 47 -19.04 -5.04 -1.31
C PRO A 47 -18.09 -3.96 -1.82
N ASN A 48 -16.85 -4.34 -2.15
CA ASN A 48 -15.92 -3.51 -2.89
C ASN A 48 -15.67 -2.13 -2.23
N SER A 49 -15.52 -2.10 -0.90
CA SER A 49 -15.43 -0.86 -0.12
C SER A 49 -14.27 -0.86 0.87
N THR A 50 -13.82 0.34 1.23
CA THR A 50 -12.83 0.63 2.28
C THR A 50 -13.46 1.44 3.40
N GLN A 51 -12.92 1.27 4.61
CA GLN A 51 -13.18 2.15 5.73
C GLN A 51 -11.91 2.31 6.57
N GLU A 52 -11.74 3.46 7.20
CA GLU A 52 -10.66 3.68 8.17
C GLU A 52 -11.15 3.39 9.58
N ILE A 53 -10.31 2.72 10.37
CA ILE A 53 -10.49 2.56 11.81
C ILE A 53 -9.21 3.00 12.53
N GLU A 54 -9.35 3.42 13.78
CA GLU A 54 -8.20 3.66 14.66
C GLU A 54 -7.95 2.39 15.48
N LEU A 55 -6.71 1.89 15.45
CA LEU A 55 -6.23 0.81 16.32
C LEU A 55 -5.01 1.28 17.10
N GLU A 56 -5.04 1.09 18.41
CA GLU A 56 -3.88 1.33 19.27
C GLU A 56 -2.70 0.41 18.91
N ASN A 57 -1.54 0.63 19.50
CA ASN A 57 -0.43 -0.31 19.34
C ASN A 57 -0.62 -1.49 20.31
N GLY A 58 -0.31 -2.71 19.84
CA GLY A 58 -0.38 -3.91 20.64
C GLY A 58 -1.12 -5.05 19.94
N ASN A 59 -1.54 -6.02 20.75
CA ASN A 59 -2.24 -7.22 20.28
C ASN A 59 -3.73 -6.95 20.09
N HIS A 60 -4.25 -7.42 18.96
CA HIS A 60 -5.64 -7.31 18.57
C HIS A 60 -6.17 -8.66 18.13
N THR A 61 -7.49 -8.82 18.20
CA THR A 61 -8.21 -9.98 17.69
C THR A 61 -9.15 -9.58 16.56
N LEU A 62 -9.07 -10.27 15.44
CA LEU A 62 -10.04 -10.23 14.36
C LEU A 62 -10.88 -11.51 14.40
N LYS A 63 -12.20 -11.37 14.43
CA LYS A 63 -13.12 -12.46 14.11
C LYS A 63 -13.61 -12.29 12.67
N THR A 64 -13.20 -13.18 11.78
CA THR A 64 -13.47 -13.09 10.33
C THR A 64 -14.96 -13.27 10.01
N PRO A 65 -15.41 -12.96 8.79
CA PRO A 65 -16.77 -13.24 8.35
C PRO A 65 -17.18 -14.72 8.44
N GLU A 66 -16.21 -15.63 8.37
CA GLU A 66 -16.38 -17.08 8.54
C GLU A 66 -16.36 -17.51 10.02
N GLY A 67 -16.23 -16.55 10.95
CA GLY A 67 -16.21 -16.80 12.39
C GLY A 67 -14.88 -17.27 12.95
N LYS A 68 -13.78 -17.22 12.17
CA LYS A 68 -12.44 -17.58 12.63
C LYS A 68 -11.84 -16.47 13.48
N GLU A 69 -11.24 -16.81 14.62
CA GLU A 69 -10.47 -15.85 15.42
C GLU A 69 -9.01 -15.84 14.98
N ILE A 70 -8.49 -14.63 14.72
CA ILE A 70 -7.12 -14.36 14.27
C ILE A 70 -6.51 -13.33 15.21
N ASN A 71 -5.36 -13.64 15.78
CA ASN A 71 -4.57 -12.68 16.53
C ASN A 71 -3.59 -11.97 15.58
N PHE A 72 -3.47 -10.65 15.72
CA PHE A 72 -2.46 -9.86 15.02
C PHE A 72 -1.92 -8.76 15.93
N GLU A 73 -0.73 -8.26 15.62
CA GLU A 73 -0.09 -7.19 16.38
C GLU A 73 0.07 -5.96 15.48
N LYS A 74 -0.33 -4.80 15.99
CA LYS A 74 -0.01 -3.50 15.39
C LYS A 74 1.14 -2.87 16.16
N SER A 75 2.30 -2.75 15.51
CA SER A 75 3.46 -2.05 16.07
C SER A 75 3.37 -0.53 15.84
N GLU A 76 4.24 0.22 16.50
CA GLU A 76 4.40 1.65 16.24
C GLU A 76 4.72 1.93 14.76
N TRP A 77 4.32 3.12 14.29
CA TRP A 77 4.56 3.60 12.92
C TRP A 77 3.89 2.76 11.82
N GLN A 78 2.95 1.89 12.18
CA GLN A 78 2.19 1.07 11.23
C GLN A 78 0.90 1.73 10.71
N SER A 79 0.89 3.06 10.58
CA SER A 79 -0.27 3.76 10.02
C SER A 79 -0.46 3.43 8.54
N GLY A 80 -1.70 3.29 8.10
CA GLY A 80 -2.04 2.92 6.73
C GLY A 80 -1.92 1.41 6.44
N SER A 81 -1.70 0.60 7.48
CA SER A 81 -1.76 -0.87 7.36
C SER A 81 -3.14 -1.31 6.89
N ILE A 82 -3.22 -2.45 6.22
CA ILE A 82 -4.49 -3.01 5.73
C ILE A 82 -4.94 -4.12 6.67
N LEU A 83 -6.13 -3.98 7.24
CA LEU A 83 -6.88 -5.09 7.80
C LEU A 83 -7.75 -5.71 6.71
N ASN A 84 -7.60 -7.00 6.50
CA ASN A 84 -8.23 -7.76 5.41
C ASN A 84 -9.06 -8.91 6.00
N PRO A 85 -10.31 -8.64 6.43
CA PRO A 85 -11.14 -9.65 7.09
C PRO A 85 -11.41 -10.90 6.23
N THR A 86 -11.31 -10.77 4.91
CA THR A 86 -11.62 -11.81 3.93
C THR A 86 -10.42 -12.67 3.53
N ASN A 87 -9.22 -12.34 4.03
CA ASN A 87 -7.96 -12.96 3.60
C ASN A 87 -7.75 -12.95 2.08
N SER A 88 -8.26 -11.93 1.40
CA SER A 88 -8.07 -11.75 -0.05
C SER A 88 -6.60 -11.44 -0.38
N GLU A 89 -6.20 -11.80 -1.60
CA GLU A 89 -4.88 -11.45 -2.14
C GLU A 89 -4.88 -10.07 -2.79
N TYR A 90 -3.71 -9.42 -2.73
CA TYR A 90 -3.41 -8.12 -3.31
C TYR A 90 -2.18 -8.21 -4.22
N VAL A 91 -2.04 -7.22 -5.09
CA VAL A 91 -0.92 -7.10 -6.01
C VAL A 91 -0.10 -5.88 -5.61
N LEU A 92 1.17 -6.09 -5.28
CA LEU A 92 2.18 -5.04 -5.22
C LEU A 92 2.79 -4.93 -6.61
N TYR A 93 2.60 -3.79 -7.26
CA TYR A 93 3.17 -3.49 -8.56
C TYR A 93 4.15 -2.33 -8.43
N THR A 94 5.36 -2.51 -8.98
CA THR A 94 6.46 -1.56 -8.81
C THR A 94 6.76 -0.79 -10.09
N GLU A 95 6.87 0.53 -9.99
CA GLU A 95 7.38 1.39 -11.06
C GLU A 95 8.73 2.00 -10.68
N ALA A 96 9.60 2.18 -11.68
CA ALA A 96 10.88 2.84 -11.52
C ALA A 96 10.76 4.32 -11.87
N TYR A 97 10.91 5.18 -10.87
CA TYR A 97 11.07 6.62 -11.03
C TYR A 97 12.55 6.94 -11.21
N THR A 98 12.97 7.05 -12.47
CA THR A 98 14.37 7.17 -12.84
C THR A 98 14.56 7.79 -14.23
N GLU A 99 15.74 8.35 -14.45
CA GLU A 99 16.21 8.74 -15.79
C GLU A 99 17.00 7.60 -16.48
N ILE A 100 17.28 6.50 -15.78
CA ILE A 100 18.02 5.37 -16.32
C ILE A 100 17.11 4.60 -17.29
N PRO A 101 17.48 4.46 -18.58
CA PRO A 101 16.70 3.67 -19.53
C PRO A 101 16.53 2.22 -19.06
N PHE A 102 15.37 1.61 -19.35
CA PHE A 102 15.05 0.24 -18.95
C PHE A 102 16.16 -0.77 -19.26
N GLU A 103 16.74 -0.71 -20.46
CA GLU A 103 17.82 -1.59 -20.89
C GLU A 103 19.09 -1.51 -20.02
N GLN A 104 19.31 -0.37 -19.37
CA GLN A 104 20.45 -0.13 -18.49
C GLN A 104 20.08 -0.32 -17.01
N ASN A 105 18.79 -0.28 -16.66
CA ASN A 105 18.31 -0.41 -15.30
C ASN A 105 18.23 -1.88 -14.86
N ARG A 106 19.39 -2.48 -14.57
CA ARG A 106 19.48 -3.88 -14.11
C ARG A 106 18.60 -4.17 -12.90
N MET A 107 18.52 -3.24 -11.95
CA MET A 107 17.73 -3.42 -10.73
C MET A 107 16.24 -3.57 -11.03
N TYR A 108 15.69 -2.71 -11.89
CA TYR A 108 14.28 -2.81 -12.28
C TYR A 108 14.00 -4.08 -13.08
N LYS A 109 14.85 -4.40 -14.06
CA LYS A 109 14.70 -5.61 -14.88
C LYS A 109 14.67 -6.89 -14.05
N MET A 110 15.46 -6.97 -12.98
CA MET A 110 15.49 -8.15 -12.10
C MET A 110 14.18 -8.37 -11.33
N MET A 111 13.30 -7.37 -11.25
CA MET A 111 11.99 -7.51 -10.62
C MET A 111 10.95 -8.16 -11.55
N PHE A 112 11.14 -8.10 -12.87
CA PHE A 112 10.20 -8.65 -13.84
C PHE A 112 10.24 -10.17 -13.83
N LYS A 113 9.05 -10.78 -13.70
CA LYS A 113 8.84 -12.22 -13.75
C LYS A 113 7.43 -12.50 -14.26
N ASN A 114 7.21 -13.72 -14.76
CA ASN A 114 5.87 -14.20 -15.07
C ASN A 114 5.12 -14.47 -13.77
N VAL A 115 3.98 -13.79 -13.58
CA VAL A 115 3.08 -13.99 -12.44
C VAL A 115 1.69 -14.30 -12.97
N LYS A 116 1.06 -15.36 -12.44
CA LYS A 116 -0.32 -15.71 -12.75
C LYS A 116 -1.27 -15.00 -11.77
N ILE A 117 -2.18 -14.20 -12.31
CA ILE A 117 -3.25 -13.53 -11.57
C ILE A 117 -4.57 -13.93 -12.23
N ASP A 118 -5.41 -14.65 -11.47
CA ASP A 118 -6.73 -15.12 -11.90
C ASP A 118 -6.70 -15.83 -13.28
N GLY A 119 -5.69 -16.67 -13.49
CA GLY A 119 -5.51 -17.48 -14.70
C GLY A 119 -4.82 -16.78 -15.87
N LYS A 120 -4.52 -15.48 -15.76
CA LYS A 120 -3.78 -14.70 -16.77
C LYS A 120 -2.33 -14.51 -16.36
N THR A 121 -1.39 -14.63 -17.30
CA THR A 121 0.04 -14.42 -17.07
C THR A 121 0.43 -12.99 -17.39
N TYR A 122 1.17 -12.36 -16.48
CA TYR A 122 1.74 -11.02 -16.63
C TYR A 122 3.26 -11.10 -16.49
N TYR A 123 4.01 -10.52 -17.42
CA TYR A 123 5.46 -10.33 -17.27
C TYR A 123 5.73 -8.92 -16.74
N ALA A 124 5.80 -8.81 -15.42
CA ALA A 124 5.80 -7.52 -14.74
C ALA A 124 6.50 -7.59 -13.36
N PRO A 125 6.89 -6.45 -12.77
CA PRO A 125 7.52 -6.36 -11.46
C PRO A 125 6.47 -6.48 -10.34
N ILE A 126 5.84 -7.65 -10.27
CA ILE A 126 4.70 -7.95 -9.41
C ILE A 126 5.10 -8.82 -8.22
N GLU A 127 4.56 -8.53 -7.05
CA GLU A 127 4.49 -9.43 -5.91
C GLU A 127 3.04 -9.62 -5.45
N ILE A 128 2.65 -10.86 -5.15
CA ILE A 128 1.34 -11.16 -4.57
C ILE A 128 1.50 -11.19 -3.06
N THR A 129 0.66 -10.43 -2.37
CA THR A 129 0.63 -10.36 -0.91
C THR A 129 -0.79 -10.61 -0.39
N GLY A 130 -0.93 -10.87 0.90
CA GLY A 130 -2.19 -11.20 1.53
C GLY A 130 -2.02 -11.40 3.03
N GLY A 131 -2.98 -12.11 3.63
CA GLY A 131 -3.06 -12.24 5.09
C GLY A 131 -4.10 -11.29 5.68
N TYR A 132 -4.46 -11.53 6.94
CA TYR A 132 -5.50 -10.79 7.64
C TYR A 132 -5.08 -9.39 8.07
N TYR A 133 -3.79 -9.17 8.27
CA TYR A 133 -3.20 -7.87 8.57
C TYR A 133 -1.92 -7.70 7.78
N ILE A 134 -1.88 -6.66 6.94
CA ILE A 134 -0.75 -6.35 6.06
C ILE A 134 -0.12 -5.06 6.59
N PRO A 135 1.03 -5.15 7.28
CA PRO A 135 1.64 -4.01 7.92
C PRO A 135 2.20 -3.04 6.88
N HIS A 136 1.89 -1.76 7.06
CA HIS A 136 2.48 -0.67 6.31
C HIS A 136 3.28 0.20 7.27
N ARG A 137 4.57 0.38 7.01
CA ARG A 137 5.44 1.27 7.78
C ARG A 137 6.31 2.12 6.86
N ASP A 138 6.38 3.42 7.13
CA ASP A 138 7.32 4.35 6.48
C ASP A 138 7.34 4.27 4.94
N GLY A 139 6.18 4.13 4.29
CA GLY A 139 6.08 4.01 2.83
C GLY A 139 6.39 2.63 2.25
N ALA A 140 6.44 1.59 3.09
CA ALA A 140 6.66 0.20 2.70
C ALA A 140 5.55 -0.72 3.27
N PRO A 141 5.19 -1.80 2.56
CA PRO A 141 5.77 -2.24 1.28
C PRO A 141 5.25 -1.46 0.07
N TRP A 142 4.29 -0.56 0.22
CA TRP A 142 3.82 0.35 -0.83
C TRP A 142 3.89 1.82 -0.39
N LYS A 143 4.05 2.70 -1.37
CA LYS A 143 3.90 4.15 -1.20
C LYS A 143 2.49 4.61 -1.51
N PHE A 144 1.87 4.03 -2.54
CA PHE A 144 0.53 4.39 -2.98
C PHE A 144 -0.48 3.34 -2.52
N GLY A 145 -1.50 3.77 -1.78
CA GLY A 145 -2.56 2.93 -1.20
C GLY A 145 -3.53 2.36 -2.22
N LEU A 146 -4.52 1.58 -1.77
CA LEU A 146 -5.50 0.88 -2.63
C LEU A 146 -6.19 1.81 -3.63
N ASP A 147 -6.63 2.97 -3.15
CA ASP A 147 -7.46 3.92 -3.90
C ASP A 147 -6.68 5.17 -4.39
N GLU A 148 -5.33 5.11 -4.36
CA GLU A 148 -4.44 6.18 -4.85
C GLU A 148 -3.80 5.80 -6.19
N ASP A 149 -3.65 6.72 -7.13
CA ASP A 149 -2.89 6.46 -8.36
C ASP A 149 -1.39 6.74 -8.20
N PHE A 150 -0.57 6.11 -9.06
CA PHE A 150 0.80 6.58 -9.27
C PHE A 150 0.77 8.03 -9.73
N THR A 151 1.72 8.82 -9.24
CA THR A 151 1.95 10.17 -9.76
C THR A 151 2.95 10.11 -10.91
N GLU A 152 2.82 10.97 -11.92
CA GLU A 152 3.80 11.05 -13.01
C GLU A 152 5.18 11.52 -12.53
N THR A 153 5.20 12.36 -11.48
CA THR A 153 6.41 12.91 -10.88
C THR A 153 6.45 12.65 -9.39
N ILE A 154 7.66 12.54 -8.83
CA ILE A 154 7.88 12.47 -7.39
C ILE A 154 8.88 13.55 -6.97
N ASP A 155 8.60 14.19 -5.85
CA ASP A 155 9.54 15.11 -5.23
C ASP A 155 10.65 14.34 -4.51
N ILE A 156 11.90 14.61 -4.88
CA ILE A 156 13.08 14.06 -4.23
C ILE A 156 13.59 15.09 -3.23
N GLN A 157 13.40 14.81 -1.94
CA GLN A 157 14.00 15.62 -0.90
C GLN A 157 15.53 15.57 -1.00
N ASN A 158 16.18 16.72 -0.86
CA ASN A 158 17.64 16.86 -1.01
C ASN A 158 18.16 16.44 -2.39
N TYR A 159 17.43 16.79 -3.45
CA TYR A 159 17.92 16.67 -4.82
C TYR A 159 19.30 17.31 -4.98
N LYS A 160 20.22 16.60 -5.63
CA LYS A 160 21.57 17.05 -5.95
C LYS A 160 21.75 16.99 -7.45
N GLU A 161 21.97 18.15 -8.06
CA GLU A 161 22.26 18.27 -9.48
C GLU A 161 23.43 17.34 -9.87
N GLY A 162 23.29 16.66 -11.00
CA GLY A 162 24.27 15.67 -11.48
C GLY A 162 24.21 14.30 -10.81
N SER A 163 23.30 14.07 -9.85
CA SER A 163 23.06 12.73 -9.27
C SER A 163 22.03 11.96 -10.08
N THR A 164 22.26 10.67 -10.29
CA THR A 164 21.26 9.77 -10.89
C THR A 164 20.40 9.15 -9.81
N TYR A 165 19.08 9.34 -9.91
CA TYR A 165 18.10 8.76 -9.00
C TYR A 165 17.42 7.54 -9.66
N ASN A 166 17.24 6.48 -8.88
CA ASN A 166 16.58 5.25 -9.31
C ASN A 166 15.70 4.71 -8.18
N LEU A 167 14.47 5.21 -8.10
CA LEU A 167 13.54 4.92 -7.01
C LEU A 167 12.51 3.89 -7.47
N MET A 168 12.50 2.72 -6.82
CA MET A 168 11.50 1.68 -7.04
C MET A 168 10.34 1.92 -6.08
N ILE A 169 9.18 2.26 -6.62
CA ILE A 169 8.02 2.62 -5.82
C ILE A 169 6.90 1.65 -6.13
N ALA A 170 6.41 0.98 -5.10
CA ALA A 170 5.28 0.07 -5.22
C ALA A 170 3.96 0.77 -4.90
N LYS A 171 2.92 0.35 -5.61
CA LYS A 171 1.51 0.57 -5.27
C LYS A 171 0.88 -0.77 -4.92
N ILE A 172 -0.02 -0.77 -3.93
CA ILE A 172 -0.88 -1.91 -3.66
C ILE A 172 -2.21 -1.80 -4.43
N TYR A 173 -2.64 -2.91 -5.02
CA TYR A 173 -3.89 -3.05 -5.75
C TYR A 173 -4.69 -4.23 -5.21
N ARG A 174 -6.02 -4.12 -5.26
CA ARG A 174 -6.89 -5.32 -5.27
C ARG A 174 -6.66 -6.04 -6.60
N LYS A 175 -6.63 -7.38 -6.62
CA LYS A 175 -6.40 -8.16 -7.85
C LYS A 175 -7.31 -7.74 -9.01
N LYS A 176 -8.60 -7.53 -8.73
CA LYS A 176 -9.60 -7.09 -9.74
C LYS A 176 -9.24 -5.73 -10.37
N ASP A 177 -8.71 -4.80 -9.56
CA ASP A 177 -8.41 -3.43 -9.99
C ASP A 177 -7.14 -3.44 -10.82
N PHE A 178 -6.15 -4.24 -10.41
CA PHE A 178 -4.95 -4.52 -11.20
C PHE A 178 -5.30 -5.11 -12.57
N ALA A 179 -6.07 -6.21 -12.59
CA ALA A 179 -6.44 -6.88 -13.84
C ALA A 179 -7.25 -5.98 -14.78
N LYS A 180 -8.06 -5.07 -14.24
CA LYS A 180 -8.78 -4.06 -15.03
C LYS A 180 -7.85 -3.02 -15.63
N LYS A 181 -6.90 -2.50 -14.83
CA LYS A 181 -5.97 -1.44 -15.26
C LYS A 181 -4.93 -1.95 -16.27
N HIS A 182 -4.47 -3.18 -16.10
CA HIS A 182 -3.38 -3.79 -16.87
C HIS A 182 -3.87 -4.88 -17.85
N ALA A 183 -5.15 -4.82 -18.27
CA ALA A 183 -5.75 -5.86 -19.12
C ALA A 183 -5.03 -6.05 -20.47
N GLY A 184 -4.34 -5.01 -20.98
CA GLY A 184 -3.56 -5.05 -22.22
C GLY A 184 -2.13 -5.59 -22.07
N GLU A 185 -1.69 -5.89 -20.84
CA GLU A 185 -0.32 -6.35 -20.54
C GLU A 185 -0.25 -7.88 -20.32
N VAL A 186 -1.34 -8.58 -20.57
CA VAL A 186 -1.39 -10.05 -20.50
C VAL A 186 -0.49 -10.62 -21.58
N VAL A 187 0.42 -11.50 -21.19
CA VAL A 187 1.29 -12.24 -22.10
C VAL A 187 0.59 -13.56 -22.43
N GLU A 188 0.54 -13.94 -23.70
CA GLU A 188 0.05 -15.27 -24.09
C GLU A 188 0.96 -16.32 -23.44
N ASP A 189 0.35 -17.34 -22.81
CA ASP A 189 1.11 -18.51 -22.37
C ASP A 189 1.63 -19.17 -23.65
N ASP A 190 2.94 -19.12 -23.91
CA ASP A 190 3.56 -19.94 -24.96
C ASP A 190 3.21 -21.40 -24.63
N VAL A 191 2.27 -21.96 -25.40
CA VAL A 191 1.92 -23.36 -25.35
C VAL A 191 3.12 -24.11 -25.90
N THR A 192 4.03 -24.53 -25.03
CA THR A 192 4.99 -25.57 -25.38
C THR A 192 4.19 -26.87 -25.50
N GLU A 193 3.80 -27.22 -26.73
CA GLU A 193 3.33 -28.56 -27.11
C GLU A 193 4.38 -29.65 -26.78
#